data_AF-A0A942AAY1-F1
#
_entry.id   AF-A0A942AAY1-F1
#
_cell.length_a   1.000
_cell.length_b   1.000
_cell.length_c   1.000
_cell.angle_alpha   90.00
_cell.angle_beta   90.00
_cell.angle_gamma   90.00
#
_symmetry.space_group_name_H-M   'P 1'
#
loop_
_entity.id
_entity.type
_entity.pdbx_description
1 polymer ?
#
loop_
_entity_poly.entity_id
_entity_poly.type
_entity_poly.pdbx_seq_one_letter_code
_entity_poly.pdbx_strand_id
1 'polypeptide(L)'
;MSLKSDYINACNAYLKAFCEMYGFDYYPDFWIGDEVGGVIELGDYFVNINTIRTSVDRNVPREDFVKWYDYCMDCGTLDIPSPNFDSWLRGCPRMSDEEIRELMERSHEIEKMKEELRKLIEEKQSEF
;
A
#
# COMPACT_ATOMS: atom_id res chain seq x y z
N MET A 1 14.74 -22.66 22.75
CA MET A 1 14.46 -21.52 21.85
C MET A 1 15.13 -21.79 20.51
N SER A 2 14.51 -21.38 19.41
CA SER A 2 14.96 -21.62 18.03
C SER A 2 14.96 -20.30 17.26
N LEU A 3 15.80 -20.17 16.24
CA LEU A 3 15.82 -18.96 15.40
C LEU A 3 14.43 -18.60 14.84
N LYS A 4 13.65 -19.61 14.47
CA LYS A 4 12.27 -19.42 13.97
C LYS A 4 11.36 -18.83 15.05
N SER A 5 11.39 -19.38 16.27
CA SER A 5 10.57 -18.85 17.38
C SER A 5 10.98 -17.42 17.74
N ASP A 6 12.27 -17.13 17.72
CA ASP A 6 12.80 -15.81 18.08
C ASP A 6 12.42 -14.76 17.03
N TYR A 7 12.44 -15.13 15.75
CA TYR A 7 11.97 -14.30 14.64
C TYR A 7 10.47 -13.99 14.74
N ILE A 8 9.64 -15.01 14.98
CA ILE A 8 8.18 -14.84 15.14
C ILE A 8 7.87 -13.91 16.31
N ASN A 9 8.54 -14.11 17.46
CA ASN A 9 8.37 -13.27 18.64
C ASN A 9 8.77 -11.82 18.34
N ALA A 10 9.87 -11.60 17.63
CA ALA A 10 10.31 -10.26 17.25
C ALA A 10 9.32 -9.56 16.30
N CYS A 11 8.83 -10.25 15.27
CA CYS A 11 7.87 -9.69 14.32
C CYS A 11 6.56 -9.28 15.02
N ASN A 12 6.04 -10.15 15.90
CA ASN A 12 4.82 -9.87 16.64
C ASN A 12 4.99 -8.75 17.68
N ALA A 13 6.18 -8.60 18.27
CA ALA A 13 6.49 -7.46 19.14
C ALA A 13 6.52 -6.14 18.37
N TYR A 14 7.13 -6.12 17.18
CA TYR A 14 7.12 -4.96 16.29
C TYR A 14 5.70 -4.59 15.85
N LEU A 15 4.92 -5.58 15.42
CA LEU A 15 3.52 -5.39 15.06
C LEU A 15 2.72 -4.76 16.21
N LYS A 16 2.87 -5.29 17.43
CA LYS A 16 2.18 -4.75 18.60
C LYS A 16 2.54 -3.28 18.85
N ALA A 17 3.82 -2.95 18.83
CA ALA A 17 4.28 -1.57 19.01
C ALA A 17 3.75 -0.63 17.91
N PHE A 18 3.71 -1.10 16.66
CA PHE A 18 3.15 -0.36 15.54
C PHE A 18 1.64 -0.11 15.70
N CYS A 19 0.88 -1.14 16.10
CA CYS A 19 -0.55 -1.01 16.39
C CYS A 19 -0.80 0.00 17.51
N GLU A 20 -0.07 -0.10 18.63
CA GLU A 20 -0.18 0.85 19.75
C GLU A 20 0.19 2.28 19.33
N MET A 21 1.24 2.46 18.54
CA MET A 21 1.72 3.76 18.07
C MET A 21 0.71 4.46 17.14
N TYR A 22 0.05 3.72 16.25
CA TYR A 22 -0.88 4.28 15.27
C TYR A 22 -2.36 4.16 15.66
N GLY A 23 -2.65 3.50 16.79
CA GLY A 23 -4.00 3.29 17.29
C GLY A 23 -4.78 2.24 16.49
N PHE A 24 -4.11 1.23 15.96
CA PHE A 24 -4.75 0.05 15.38
C PHE A 24 -4.99 -1.01 16.45
N ASP A 25 -6.01 -1.83 16.24
CA ASP A 25 -6.19 -3.05 17.02
C ASP A 25 -5.09 -4.07 16.68
N TYR A 26 -4.63 -4.80 17.69
CA TYR A 26 -3.58 -5.79 17.53
C TYR A 26 -4.18 -7.18 17.30
N TYR A 27 -4.10 -7.66 16.06
CA TYR A 27 -4.54 -8.99 15.65
C TYR A 27 -3.39 -9.75 14.96
N PRO A 28 -2.57 -10.53 15.70
CA PRO A 28 -1.43 -11.24 15.12
C PRO A 28 -1.84 -12.40 14.20
N ASP A 29 -3.12 -12.77 14.14
CA ASP A 29 -3.62 -13.83 13.25
C ASP A 29 -3.87 -13.32 11.82
N PHE A 30 -3.67 -12.02 11.55
CA PHE A 30 -3.94 -11.41 10.24
C PHE A 30 -2.71 -11.32 9.33
N TRP A 31 -1.61 -12.01 9.68
CA TRP A 31 -0.51 -12.23 8.75
C TRP A 31 -1.03 -13.01 7.52
N ILE A 32 -0.88 -12.42 6.34
CA ILE A 32 -1.38 -13.00 5.10
C ILE A 32 -0.67 -14.32 4.82
N GLY A 33 -1.45 -15.37 4.56
CA GLY A 33 -0.93 -16.71 4.26
C GLY A 33 -0.24 -17.39 5.44
N ASP A 34 -0.56 -17.01 6.68
CA ASP A 34 0.07 -17.49 7.92
C ASP A 34 1.61 -17.22 7.97
N GLU A 35 2.09 -16.28 7.15
CA GLU A 35 3.50 -15.92 7.05
C GLU A 35 3.85 -14.76 7.99
N VAL A 36 4.13 -15.09 9.26
CA VAL A 36 4.59 -14.09 10.25
C VAL A 36 5.86 -13.39 9.74
N GLY A 37 5.81 -12.06 9.69
CA GLY A 37 6.91 -11.24 9.17
C GLY A 37 6.84 -11.00 7.65
N GLY A 38 5.80 -11.48 6.97
CA GLY A 38 5.48 -11.13 5.60
C GLY A 38 4.69 -9.82 5.52
N VAL A 39 3.43 -9.93 5.09
CA VAL A 39 2.45 -8.83 4.99
C VAL A 39 1.32 -9.08 6.00
N ILE A 40 0.83 -8.01 6.63
CA ILE A 40 -0.33 -8.05 7.51
C ILE A 40 -1.41 -7.09 7.05
N GLU A 41 -2.66 -7.47 7.26
CA GLU A 41 -3.83 -6.62 7.12
C GLU A 41 -4.14 -5.91 8.44
N LEU A 42 -4.26 -4.58 8.40
CA LEU A 42 -4.59 -3.72 9.54
C LEU A 42 -5.64 -2.69 9.11
N GLY A 43 -6.92 -2.98 9.36
CA GLY A 43 -8.00 -2.17 8.80
C GLY A 43 -7.93 -2.18 7.27
N ASP A 44 -7.83 -1.01 6.64
CA ASP A 44 -7.74 -0.87 5.18
C ASP A 44 -6.28 -0.94 4.65
N TYR A 45 -5.30 -1.21 5.52
CA TYR A 45 -3.87 -1.19 5.17
C TYR A 45 -3.28 -2.59 5.03
N PHE A 46 -2.53 -2.82 3.96
CA PHE A 46 -1.66 -4.00 3.80
C PHE A 46 -0.21 -3.60 3.94
N VAL A 47 0.44 -4.04 5.02
CA VAL A 47 1.77 -3.53 5.42
C VAL A 47 2.74 -4.68 5.62
N ASN A 48 3.95 -4.54 5.08
CA ASN A 48 5.02 -5.53 5.29
C ASN A 48 5.85 -5.23 6.55
N ILE A 49 6.60 -6.23 7.03
CA ILE A 49 7.41 -6.09 8.24
C ILE A 49 8.46 -4.97 8.16
N ASN A 50 8.99 -4.67 6.97
CA ASN A 50 10.01 -3.62 6.83
C ASN A 50 9.40 -2.24 7.09
N THR A 51 8.21 -1.97 6.57
CA THR A 51 7.47 -0.74 6.87
C THR A 51 7.15 -0.64 8.36
N ILE A 52 6.66 -1.71 8.98
CA ILE A 52 6.37 -1.77 10.43
C ILE A 52 7.63 -1.43 11.24
N ARG A 53 8.76 -2.08 10.94
CA ARG A 53 10.04 -1.83 11.61
C ARG A 53 10.50 -0.40 11.44
N THR A 54 10.49 0.12 10.21
CA THR A 54 10.89 1.51 9.93
C THR A 54 10.03 2.51 10.70
N SER A 55 8.71 2.29 10.75
CA SER A 55 7.78 3.12 11.52
C SER A 55 8.11 3.14 13.01
N VAL A 56 8.31 1.97 13.62
CA VAL A 56 8.60 1.84 15.06
C VAL A 56 10.00 2.34 15.40
N ASP A 57 11.04 1.86 14.70
CA ASP A 57 12.44 2.17 14.99
C ASP A 57 12.74 3.68 14.86
N ARG A 58 12.01 4.38 13.98
CA ARG A 58 12.18 5.83 13.75
C ARG A 58 11.09 6.68 14.38
N ASN A 59 10.14 6.06 15.08
CA ASN A 59 8.98 6.74 15.67
C ASN A 59 8.27 7.67 14.67
N VAL A 60 8.00 7.16 13.48
CA VAL A 60 7.47 7.95 12.35
C VAL A 60 6.03 8.35 12.65
N PRO A 61 5.63 9.63 12.50
CA PRO A 61 4.25 10.04 12.68
C PRO A 61 3.28 9.29 11.77
N ARG A 62 2.08 8.98 12.29
CA ARG A 62 1.03 8.28 11.51
C ARG A 62 0.69 9.03 10.21
N GLU A 63 0.68 10.35 10.25
CA GLU A 63 0.41 11.19 9.08
C GLU A 63 1.38 10.94 7.91
N ASP A 64 2.66 10.68 8.20
CA ASP A 64 3.65 10.42 7.15
C ASP A 64 3.54 9.01 6.58
N PHE A 65 3.15 8.03 7.43
CA PHE A 65 2.77 6.70 6.97
C PHE A 65 1.56 6.75 6.04
N VAL A 66 0.50 7.47 6.42
CA VAL A 66 -0.72 7.61 5.60
C VAL A 66 -0.41 8.28 4.27
N LYS A 67 0.31 9.41 4.27
CA LYS A 67 0.72 10.09 3.02
C LYS A 67 1.51 9.19 2.08
N TRP A 68 2.43 8.39 2.62
CA TRP A 68 3.18 7.42 1.82
C TRP A 68 2.27 6.33 1.25
N TYR A 69 1.36 5.80 2.08
CA TYR A 69 0.45 4.74 1.67
C TYR A 69 -0.48 5.21 0.54
N ASP A 70 -1.10 6.39 0.71
CA ASP A 70 -1.97 7.00 -0.29
C ASP A 70 -1.22 7.23 -1.61
N TYR A 71 0.00 7.77 -1.54
CA TYR A 71 0.86 7.94 -2.72
C TYR A 71 1.15 6.59 -3.43
N CYS A 72 1.38 5.52 -2.66
CA CYS A 72 1.60 4.19 -3.24
C CYS A 72 0.35 3.63 -3.91
N MET A 73 -0.84 3.90 -3.36
CA MET A 73 -2.11 3.51 -3.97
C MET A 73 -2.37 4.24 -5.29
N ASP A 74 -2.09 5.55 -5.34
CA ASP A 74 -2.17 6.35 -6.57
C ASP A 74 -1.19 5.82 -7.63
N CYS A 75 0.06 5.58 -7.25
CA CYS A 75 1.07 5.00 -8.14
C CYS A 75 0.64 3.63 -8.65
N GLY A 76 0.11 2.76 -7.79
CA GLY A 76 -0.40 1.44 -8.19
C GLY A 76 -1.56 1.51 -9.17
N THR A 77 -2.47 2.48 -9.00
CA THR A 77 -3.58 2.72 -9.93
C THR A 77 -3.09 3.11 -11.32
N LEU A 78 -1.95 3.81 -11.40
CA LEU A 78 -1.31 4.27 -12.63
C LEU A 78 -0.26 3.30 -13.20
N ASP A 79 -0.05 2.14 -12.58
CA ASP A 79 1.04 1.21 -12.89
C ASP A 79 2.44 1.87 -12.84
N ILE A 80 2.61 2.81 -11.92
CA ILE A 80 3.88 3.51 -11.67
C ILE A 80 4.58 2.85 -10.47
N PRO A 81 5.90 2.57 -10.56
CA PRO A 81 6.65 2.07 -9.43
C PRO A 81 6.60 3.02 -8.22
N SER A 82 6.20 2.49 -7.07
CA SER A 82 6.16 3.24 -5.81
C SER A 82 7.45 3.03 -4.99
N PRO A 83 7.88 4.04 -4.21
CA PRO A 83 9.04 3.90 -3.34
C PRO A 83 8.71 3.07 -2.10
N ASN A 84 9.69 2.32 -1.59
CA ASN A 84 9.58 1.76 -0.24
C ASN A 84 9.57 2.88 0.82
N PHE A 85 9.01 2.59 2.00
CA PHE A 85 8.80 3.59 3.03
C PHE A 85 10.11 4.23 3.57
N ASP A 86 11.21 3.47 3.67
CA ASP A 86 12.49 4.01 4.11
C ASP A 86 13.03 5.08 3.15
N SER A 87 12.94 4.81 1.84
CA SER A 87 13.33 5.75 0.78
C SER A 87 12.43 6.98 0.75
N TRP A 88 11.12 6.81 0.96
CA TRP A 88 10.18 7.93 1.07
C TRP A 88 10.58 8.91 2.18
N LEU A 89 10.89 8.40 3.37
CA LEU A 89 11.29 9.23 4.51
C LEU A 89 12.63 9.95 4.30
N ARG A 90 13.46 9.49 3.36
CA ARG A 90 14.72 10.15 2.99
C ARG A 90 14.55 11.17 1.86
N GLY A 91 13.31 11.40 1.40
CA GLY A 91 13.03 12.36 0.34
C GLY A 91 13.45 11.88 -1.04
N CYS A 92 13.22 10.60 -1.36
CA CYS A 92 13.39 10.13 -2.73
C CYS A 92 12.55 10.98 -3.71
N PRO A 93 13.02 11.23 -4.96
CA PRO A 93 12.23 11.91 -5.96
C PRO A 93 10.87 11.25 -6.14
N ARG A 94 9.83 12.08 -6.23
CA ARG A 94 8.43 11.67 -6.35
C ARG A 94 7.67 12.70 -7.16
N MET A 95 6.57 12.27 -7.76
CA MET A 95 5.65 13.18 -8.43
C MET A 95 5.03 14.11 -7.39
N SER A 96 4.76 15.34 -7.80
CA SER A 96 3.93 16.28 -7.06
C SER A 96 2.46 15.86 -7.09
N ASP A 97 1.68 16.38 -6.14
CA ASP A 97 0.23 16.13 -6.07
C ASP A 97 -0.50 16.59 -7.35
N GLU A 98 0.02 17.62 -8.03
CA GLU A 98 -0.51 18.11 -9.30
C GLU A 98 -0.25 17.14 -10.45
N GLU A 99 0.98 16.63 -10.56
CA GLU A 99 1.34 15.63 -11.57
C GLU A 99 0.53 14.33 -11.42
N ILE A 100 0.36 13.84 -10.18
CA ILE A 100 -0.46 12.64 -9.92
C ILE A 100 -1.91 12.90 -10.30
N ARG A 101 -2.47 14.05 -9.92
CA ARG A 101 -3.86 14.39 -10.24
C ARG A 101 -4.09 14.43 -11.75
N GLU A 102 -3.19 15.06 -12.50
CA GLU A 102 -3.31 15.11 -13.96
C GLU A 102 -3.29 13.70 -14.57
N LEU A 103 -2.38 12.83 -14.11
CA LEU A 103 -2.30 11.46 -14.60
C LEU A 103 -3.55 10.64 -14.25
N MET A 104 -4.09 10.81 -13.04
CA MET A 104 -5.33 10.16 -12.61
C MET A 104 -6.53 10.58 -13.43
N GLU A 105 -6.67 11.88 -13.72
CA GLU A 105 -7.73 12.40 -14.58
C GLU A 105 -7.64 11.81 -16.00
N ARG A 106 -6.45 11.81 -16.60
CA ARG A 106 -6.23 11.22 -17.93
C ARG A 106 -6.48 9.71 -17.94
N SER A 107 -6.08 8.99 -16.91
CA SER A 107 -6.35 7.55 -16.77
C SER A 107 -7.85 7.26 -16.74
N HIS A 108 -8.61 8.05 -15.99
CA HIS A 108 -10.07 7.95 -15.94
C HIS A 108 -10.72 8.24 -17.30
N GLU A 109 -10.26 9.27 -18.01
CA GLU A 109 -10.73 9.57 -19.37
C GLU A 109 -10.48 8.41 -20.34
N ILE A 110 -9.31 7.78 -20.28
CA ILE A 110 -8.96 6.62 -21.10
C ILE A 110 -9.90 5.45 -20.82
N GLU A 111 -10.15 5.13 -19.55
CA GLU A 111 -11.05 4.02 -19.20
C GLU A 111 -12.49 4.28 -19.64
N LYS A 112 -12.97 5.52 -19.52
CA LYS A 112 -14.27 5.91 -20.05
C LYS A 112 -14.35 5.74 -21.57
N MET A 113 -13.35 6.20 -22.32
CA MET A 113 -13.32 6.04 -23.77
C MET A 113 -13.26 4.56 -24.18
N LYS A 114 -12.50 3.72 -23.47
CA LYS A 114 -12.47 2.28 -23.72
C LYS A 114 -13.83 1.63 -23.49
N GLU A 115 -14.55 2.04 -22.45
CA GLU A 115 -15.89 1.53 -22.17
C GLU A 115 -16.92 1.93 -23.22
N GLU A 116 -16.89 3.18 -23.68
CA GLU A 116 -17.73 3.66 -24.78
C GLU A 116 -17.45 2.89 -26.07
N LEU A 117 -16.17 2.66 -26.38
CA LEU A 117 -15.77 1.86 -27.54
C LEU A 117 -16.25 0.41 -27.43
N ARG A 118 -16.16 -0.22 -26.24
CA ARG A 118 -16.67 -1.58 -26.00
C ARG A 118 -18.16 -1.68 -26.33
N LYS A 119 -18.97 -0.74 -25.86
CA LYS A 119 -20.42 -0.70 -26.14
C LYS A 119 -20.72 -0.60 -27.63
N LEU A 120 -20.02 0.30 -28.35
CA LEU A 120 -20.21 0.45 -29.80
C LEU A 120 -19.83 -0.83 -30.56
N ILE A 121 -18.80 -1.56 -30.12
CA ILE A 121 -18.42 -2.84 -30.70
C ILE A 121 -19.50 -3.91 -30.44
N GLU A 122 -20.03 -4.00 -29.23
CA GLU A 122 -21.10 -4.94 -28.88
C GLU A 122 -22.37 -4.69 -29.69
N GLU A 123 -22.78 -3.42 -29.82
CA GLU A 123 -23.90 -3.02 -30.68
C GLU A 123 -23.67 -3.48 -32.13
N LYS A 124 -22.47 -3.25 -32.68
CA LYS A 124 -22.13 -3.68 -34.03
C LYS A 124 -22.07 -5.19 -34.21
N GLN A 125 -21.64 -5.94 -33.19
CA GLN A 125 -21.67 -7.39 -33.24
C GLN A 125 -23.10 -7.95 -33.21
N SER A 126 -24.04 -7.26 -32.55
CA SER A 126 -25.44 -7.69 -32.53
C SER A 126 -26.19 -7.48 -33.86
N GLU A 127 -25.59 -6.74 -34.80
CA GLU A 127 -26.11 -6.54 -36.16
C GLU A 127 -25.80 -7.71 -37.12
N PHE A 128 -24.95 -8.68 -36.73
CA PHE A 128 -24.55 -9.86 -37.52
C PHE A 128 -25.00 -11.17 -36.87
#